data_AF-A0A8T5N934-F1
#
_entry.id   AF-A0A8T5N934-F1
#
_cell.length_a   1.000
_cell.length_b   1.000
_cell.length_c   1.000
_cell.angle_alpha   90.00
_cell.angle_beta   90.00
_cell.angle_gamma   90.00
#
_symmetry.space_group_name_H-M   'P 1'
#
loop_
_entity.id
_entity.type
_entity.pdbx_description
1 polymer ?
#
loop_
_entity_poly.entity_id
_entity_poly.type
_entity_poly.pdbx_seq_one_letter_code
_entity_poly.pdbx_strand_id
1 'polypeptide(L)' 'MSIKELEEEIIEIEKVLKNFKSGSLEWNNIEAIITEKKRKISRLKTQEYGEEDDVSGGCGGDCGSCGGVR' A
#
# COMPACT_ATOMS: atom_id res chain seq x y z
N MET A 1 -1.70 -3.57 -16.93
CA MET A 1 -0.55 -3.11 -16.12
C MET A 1 -0.18 -4.25 -15.20
N SER A 2 0.96 -4.86 -15.45
CA SER A 2 1.46 -6.04 -14.73
C SER A 2 2.08 -5.62 -13.41
N ILE A 3 2.17 -6.54 -12.44
CA ILE A 3 2.84 -6.30 -11.16
C ILE A 3 4.30 -5.84 -11.37
N LYS A 4 5.02 -6.46 -12.32
CA LYS A 4 6.40 -6.10 -12.67
C LYS A 4 6.55 -4.66 -13.16
N GLU A 5 5.64 -4.21 -14.03
CA GLU A 5 5.64 -2.82 -14.52
C GLU A 5 5.43 -1.82 -13.38
N LEU A 6 4.53 -2.12 -12.43
CA LEU A 6 4.30 -1.29 -11.25
C LEU A 6 5.51 -1.26 -10.30
N GLU A 7 6.21 -2.39 -10.13
CA GLU A 7 7.43 -2.48 -9.32
C GLU A 7 8.58 -1.67 -9.96
N GLU A 8 8.75 -1.73 -11.27
CA GLU A 8 9.73 -0.93 -12.01
C GLU A 8 9.44 0.58 -11.91
N GLU A 9 8.19 0.99 -12.09
CA GLU A 9 7.78 2.39 -11.93
C GLU A 9 8.07 2.91 -10.50
N ILE A 10 7.82 2.11 -9.47
CA ILE A 10 8.14 2.50 -8.07
C ILE A 10 9.64 2.73 -7.92
N ILE A 11 10.50 1.87 -8.49
CA ILE A 11 11.95 2.02 -8.41
C ILE A 11 12.41 3.33 -9.06
N GLU A 12 11.83 3.70 -10.19
CA GLU A 12 12.15 4.96 -10.86
C GLU A 12 11.71 6.18 -10.03
N ILE A 13 10.51 6.12 -9.46
CA ILE A 13 9.99 7.19 -8.60
C ILE A 13 10.83 7.32 -7.31
N GLU A 14 11.27 6.20 -6.72
CA GLU A 14 12.15 6.20 -5.55
C GLU A 14 13.53 6.81 -5.85
N LYS A 15 14.06 6.64 -7.08
CA LYS A 15 15.28 7.34 -7.51
C LYS A 15 15.07 8.85 -7.56
N VAL A 16 13.90 9.29 -8.03
CA VAL A 16 13.53 10.71 -8.09
C VAL A 16 13.37 11.27 -6.67
N LEU A 17 12.71 10.53 -5.76
CA LEU A 17 12.49 10.90 -4.36
C LEU A 17 13.79 11.24 -3.61
N LYS A 18 14.90 10.55 -3.92
CA LYS A 18 16.23 10.81 -3.31
C LYS A 18 16.76 12.23 -3.53
N ASN A 19 16.27 12.93 -4.55
CA ASN A 19 16.67 14.31 -4.84
C ASN A 19 15.86 15.34 -4.04
N PHE A 20 14.79 14.91 -3.35
CA PHE A 20 13.94 15.78 -2.54
C PHE A 20 14.30 15.68 -1.07
N LYS A 21 14.16 16.80 -0.36
CA LYS A 21 14.39 16.86 1.07
C LYS A 21 13.26 16.12 1.81
N SER A 22 13.62 15.16 2.65
CA SER A 22 12.63 14.45 3.48
C SER A 22 11.77 15.43 4.28
N GLY A 23 10.46 15.20 4.28
CA GLY A 23 9.46 16.07 4.91
C GLY A 23 9.09 17.33 4.12
N SER A 24 9.65 17.55 2.92
CA SER A 24 9.14 18.58 2.01
C SER A 24 7.78 18.18 1.44
N LEU A 25 7.02 19.17 0.96
CA LEU A 25 5.72 18.92 0.33
C LEU A 25 5.87 17.95 -0.86
N GLU A 26 6.89 18.18 -1.69
CA GLU A 26 7.22 17.35 -2.84
C GLU A 26 7.59 15.92 -2.42
N TRP A 27 8.41 15.77 -1.37
CA TRP A 27 8.79 14.46 -0.85
C TRP A 27 7.57 13.69 -0.35
N ASN A 28 6.69 14.34 0.44
CA ASN A 28 5.46 13.73 0.95
C ASN A 28 4.50 13.34 -0.19
N ASN A 29 4.38 14.18 -1.22
CA ASN A 29 3.54 13.89 -2.39
C ASN A 29 4.07 12.68 -3.17
N ILE A 30 5.38 12.61 -3.41
CA ILE A 30 6.02 11.50 -4.12
C ILE A 30 5.90 10.21 -3.28
N GLU A 31 6.08 10.29 -1.96
CA GLU A 31 5.90 9.17 -1.04
C GLU A 31 4.46 8.63 -1.06
N ALA A 32 3.46 9.53 -1.10
CA ALA A 32 2.05 9.14 -1.23
C ALA A 32 1.78 8.37 -2.53
N ILE A 33 2.36 8.81 -3.65
CA ILE A 33 2.26 8.13 -4.95
C ILE A 33 2.89 6.73 -4.89
N ILE A 34 4.08 6.60 -4.30
CA ILE A 34 4.74 5.29 -4.10
C ILE A 34 3.85 4.37 -3.27
N THR A 35 3.28 4.89 -2.18
CA THR A 35 2.40 4.14 -1.27
C THR A 35 1.14 3.64 -1.97
N GLU A 36 0.51 4.47 -2.80
CA GLU A 36 -0.66 4.08 -3.59
C GLU A 36 -0.32 2.94 -4.58
N LYS A 37 0.80 3.04 -5.28
CA LYS A 37 1.27 1.98 -6.20
C LYS A 37 1.59 0.68 -5.46
N LYS A 38 2.25 0.74 -4.30
CA LYS A 38 2.51 -0.43 -3.44
C LYS A 38 1.20 -1.10 -2.98
N ARG A 39 0.20 -0.30 -2.60
CA ARG A 39 -1.14 -0.80 -2.26
C ARG A 39 -1.82 -1.47 -3.46
N LYS A 40 -1.67 -0.92 -4.67
CA LYS A 40 -2.20 -1.53 -5.90
C LYS A 40 -1.54 -2.87 -6.20
N ILE A 41 -0.22 -2.97 -6.06
CA ILE A 41 0.50 -4.25 -6.18
C ILE A 41 0.01 -5.26 -5.17
N SER A 42 -0.15 -4.86 -3.90
CA SER A 42 -0.67 -5.74 -2.85
C SER A 42 -2.05 -6.28 -3.21
N ARG A 43 -2.97 -5.42 -3.67
CA ARG A 43 -4.30 -5.86 -4.13
C ARG A 43 -4.24 -6.83 -5.32
N LEU A 44 -3.36 -6.57 -6.28
CA LEU A 44 -3.19 -7.46 -7.45
C LEU A 44 -2.61 -8.82 -7.04
N LYS A 45 -1.62 -8.84 -6.13
CA LYS A 45 -1.06 -10.07 -5.57
C LYS A 45 -2.12 -10.86 -4.80
N THR A 46 -2.94 -10.21 -3.97
CA THR A 46 -4.05 -10.85 -3.24
C THR A 46 -5.18 -11.33 -4.17
N GLN A 47 -5.39 -10.71 -5.32
CA GLN A 47 -6.36 -11.19 -6.32
C GLN A 47 -5.84 -12.37 -7.15
N GLU A 48 -4.53 -12.46 -7.38
CA GLU A 48 -3.88 -13.55 -8.10
C GLU A 48 -3.71 -14.80 -7.23
N TYR A 49 -3.46 -14.61 -5.93
CA TYR A 49 -3.44 -15.64 -4.90
C TYR A 49 -4.79 -15.62 -4.17
N GLY A 50 -5.83 -16.22 -4.75
CA GLY A 50 -7.14 -16.30 -4.12
C GLY A 50 -7.08 -16.84 -2.67
N GLU A 51 -7.78 -16.13 -1.77
CA GLU A 51 -8.01 -16.45 -0.35
C GLU A 51 -6.81 -16.35 0.62
N GLU A 52 -6.57 -15.15 1.14
CA GLU A 52 -6.55 -14.90 2.59
C GLU A 52 -6.65 -13.39 2.87
N ASP A 53 -7.83 -12.97 3.29
CA ASP A 53 -8.12 -11.67 3.87
C ASP A 53 -7.44 -11.63 5.25
N ASP A 54 -6.18 -11.18 5.34
CA ASP A 54 -5.67 -10.70 6.63
C ASP A 54 -4.46 -9.76 6.51
N VAL A 55 -4.63 -8.59 7.13
CA VAL A 55 -3.60 -7.62 7.54
C VAL A 55 -2.88 -6.81 6.45
N SER A 56 -3.46 -5.64 6.13
CA SER A 56 -2.81 -4.33 6.39
C SER A 56 -3.72 -3.15 6.03
N GLY A 57 -4.97 -3.20 6.51
CA GLY A 57 -5.76 -2.00 6.81
C GLY A 57 -5.81 -1.90 8.33
N GLY A 58 -5.24 -0.85 8.90
CA GLY A 58 -5.27 -0.65 10.35
C GLY A 58 -6.70 -0.68 10.88
N CYS A 59 -7.00 -1.64 11.75
CA CYS A 59 -8.06 -1.56 12.74
C CYS A 59 -7.46 -1.97 14.09
N GLY A 60 -6.72 -1.04 14.69
CA GLY A 60 -6.47 -1.06 16.12
C GLY A 60 -7.74 -0.57 16.80
N GLY A 61 -8.57 -1.48 17.30
CA GLY A 61 -9.81 -1.13 17.97
C GLY A 61 -10.69 -2.33 18.25
N ASP A 62 -10.44 -2.99 19.39
CA ASP A 62 -11.43 -3.66 20.23
C ASP A 62 -12.54 -4.45 19.51
N CYS A 63 -12.25 -5.65 19.03
CA CYS A 63 -13.28 -6.64 18.69
C CYS A 63 -13.77 -7.40 19.94
N GLY A 64 -14.13 -6.66 20.98
CA GLY A 64 -14.81 -7.18 22.16
C GLY A 64 -16.33 -7.21 21.97
N SER A 65 -16.87 -7.99 21.01
CA SER A 65 -18.30 -8.36 20.99
C SER A 65 -18.61 -9.43 19.92
N CYS A 66 -18.20 -10.67 20.16
CA CYS A 66 -18.97 -11.82 19.68
C CYS A 66 -20.08 -12.11 20.71
N GLY A 67 -21.11 -11.26 20.71
CA GLY A 67 -22.25 -11.36 21.61
C GLY A 67 -23.56 -11.04 20.89
N GLY A 68 -24.30 -12.11 20.57
CA GLY A 68 -25.76 -12.06 20.47
C GLY A 68 -26.37 -11.52 19.17
N VAL A 69 -26.67 -12.42 18.24
CA VAL A 69 -27.85 -12.27 17.37
C VAL A 69 -28.57 -13.62 17.30
N ARG A 70 -29.51 -13.78 18.24
CA ARG A 70 -30.68 -14.70 18.27
C ARG A 70 -30.46 -16.19 18.02
#